data_AF-A0A2E0CHP7-F1
#
_entry.id   AF-A0A2E0CHP7-F1
#
_cell.length_a   1.000
_cell.length_b   1.000
_cell.length_c   1.000
_cell.angle_alpha   90.00
_cell.angle_beta   90.00
_cell.angle_gamma   90.00
#
_symmetry.space_group_name_H-M   'P 1'
#
loop_
_entity.id
_entity.type
_entity.pdbx_description
1 polymer ?
#
loop_
_entity_poly.entity_id
_entity_poly.type
_entity_poly.pdbx_seq_one_letter_code
_entity_poly.pdbx_strand_id
1 'polypeptide(L)'
;MAQIDARYDKYTKDYEASLKKSHKSVQDFKSEAWGSFCEVGLPIARKGNEKWKYTNVNPVLDNSYRIRESSIEGDIKVQNLGVTTTGNVKLVVINGKLSKEMSYGVDNIPGIHVTSLQD
;
A
#
# COMPACT_ATOMS: atom_id res chain seq x y z
N MET A 1 -12.52 -24.39 -5.45
CA MET A 1 -11.99 -23.04 -5.72
C MET A 1 -13.17 -22.08 -5.67
N ALA A 2 -13.17 -21.13 -4.75
CA ALA A 2 -14.23 -20.11 -4.69
C ALA A 2 -14.18 -19.28 -5.99
N GLN A 3 -15.32 -19.14 -6.65
CA GLN A 3 -15.45 -18.36 -7.87
C GLN A 3 -15.23 -16.89 -7.51
N ILE A 4 -14.12 -16.32 -7.95
CA ILE A 4 -13.86 -14.88 -7.84
C ILE A 4 -14.99 -14.19 -8.58
N ASP A 5 -15.76 -13.37 -7.87
CA ASP A 5 -16.84 -12.58 -8.45
C ASP A 5 -16.23 -11.66 -9.54
N ALA A 6 -16.87 -11.61 -10.71
CA ALA A 6 -16.44 -10.81 -11.86
C ALA A 6 -16.18 -9.33 -11.52
N ARG A 7 -16.77 -8.82 -10.43
CA ARG A 7 -16.48 -7.49 -9.86
C ARG A 7 -15.00 -7.29 -9.47
N TYR A 8 -14.21 -8.35 -9.35
CA TYR A 8 -12.80 -8.28 -8.99
C TYR A 8 -11.83 -8.36 -10.16
N ASP A 9 -12.30 -8.56 -11.40
CA ASP A 9 -11.43 -8.71 -12.58
C ASP A 9 -10.45 -7.54 -12.75
N LYS A 10 -10.89 -6.32 -12.41
CA LYS A 10 -10.04 -5.14 -12.43
C LYS A 10 -8.94 -5.21 -11.37
N TYR A 11 -9.29 -5.58 -10.14
CA TYR A 11 -8.32 -5.73 -9.05
C TYR A 11 -7.31 -6.84 -9.33
N THR A 12 -7.74 -7.94 -9.98
CA THR A 12 -6.85 -9.01 -10.43
C THR A 12 -5.79 -8.48 -11.39
N LYS A 13 -6.18 -7.68 -12.39
CA LYS A 13 -5.22 -7.08 -13.33
C LYS A 13 -4.24 -6.13 -12.63
N ASP A 14 -4.74 -5.30 -11.71
CA ASP A 14 -3.89 -4.38 -10.94
C ASP A 14 -2.92 -5.14 -10.02
N TYR A 15 -3.39 -6.22 -9.39
CA TYR A 15 -2.57 -7.14 -8.60
C TYR A 15 -1.47 -7.79 -9.44
N GLU A 16 -1.81 -8.38 -10.59
CA GLU A 16 -0.83 -9.02 -11.48
C GLU A 16 0.24 -8.03 -11.97
N ALA A 17 -0.18 -6.81 -12.35
CA ALA A 17 0.74 -5.76 -12.74
C ALA A 17 1.67 -5.35 -11.58
N SER A 18 1.13 -5.25 -10.35
CA SER A 18 1.90 -4.96 -9.14
C SER A 18 2.88 -6.10 -8.81
N LEU A 19 2.46 -7.35 -8.93
CA LEU A 19 3.29 -8.53 -8.65
C LEU A 19 4.50 -8.61 -9.59
N LYS A 20 4.29 -8.38 -10.90
CA LYS A 20 5.36 -8.37 -11.92
C LYS A 20 6.44 -7.32 -11.64
N LYS A 21 6.07 -6.19 -11.04
CA LYS A 21 6.99 -5.11 -10.67
C LYS A 21 7.68 -5.32 -9.31
N SER A 22 7.33 -6.39 -8.58
CA SER A 22 7.81 -6.60 -7.20
C SER A 22 9.09 -7.42 -7.15
N HIS A 23 9.97 -7.12 -6.20
CA HIS A 23 11.10 -7.97 -5.88
C HIS A 23 10.63 -9.38 -5.45
N LYS A 24 11.42 -10.40 -5.78
CA LYS A 24 11.05 -11.81 -5.58
C LYS A 24 10.69 -12.15 -4.14
N SER A 25 11.41 -11.56 -3.17
CA SER A 25 11.14 -11.76 -1.74
C SER A 25 9.76 -11.29 -1.28
N VAL A 26 9.09 -10.41 -2.05
CA VAL A 26 7.77 -9.85 -1.72
C VAL A 26 6.65 -10.52 -2.52
N GLN A 27 6.98 -11.26 -3.58
CA GLN A 27 5.97 -11.90 -4.45
C GLN A 27 5.18 -12.98 -3.71
N ASP A 28 5.85 -13.77 -2.86
CA ASP A 28 5.18 -14.83 -2.09
C ASP A 28 4.17 -14.23 -1.11
N PHE A 29 4.58 -13.20 -0.36
CA PHE A 29 3.70 -12.47 0.56
C PHE A 29 2.50 -11.82 -0.15
N LYS A 30 2.73 -11.21 -1.32
CA LYS A 30 1.65 -10.64 -2.13
C LYS A 30 0.69 -11.71 -2.64
N SER A 31 1.20 -12.88 -3.02
CA SER A 31 0.39 -13.99 -3.53
C SER A 31 -0.49 -14.59 -2.44
N GLU A 32 0.06 -14.79 -1.25
CA GLU A 32 -0.70 -15.23 -0.08
C GLU A 32 -1.80 -14.23 0.27
N ALA A 33 -1.45 -12.95 0.41
CA ALA A 33 -2.40 -11.89 0.72
C ALA A 33 -3.50 -11.76 -0.34
N TRP A 34 -3.16 -11.92 -1.63
CA TRP A 34 -4.14 -11.92 -2.71
C TRP A 34 -5.08 -13.12 -2.64
N GLY A 35 -4.56 -14.30 -2.28
CA GLY A 35 -5.37 -15.48 -2.02
C GLY A 35 -6.41 -15.23 -0.92
N SER A 36 -5.97 -14.70 0.23
CA SER A 36 -6.88 -14.32 1.33
C SER A 36 -7.89 -13.26 0.89
N PHE A 37 -7.49 -12.27 0.10
CA PHE A 37 -8.42 -11.27 -0.43
C PHE A 37 -9.46 -11.90 -1.36
N CYS A 38 -9.08 -12.84 -2.22
CA CYS A 38 -10.02 -13.54 -3.10
C CYS A 38 -11.02 -14.39 -2.31
N GLU A 39 -10.60 -14.97 -1.19
CA GLU A 39 -11.46 -15.75 -0.30
C GLU A 39 -12.44 -14.87 0.49
N VAL A 40 -11.96 -13.77 1.07
CA VAL A 40 -12.74 -12.91 1.97
C VAL A 40 -13.55 -11.85 1.22
N GLY A 41 -12.93 -11.23 0.21
CA GLY A 41 -13.50 -10.14 -0.58
C GLY A 41 -13.65 -8.81 0.17
N LEU A 42 -14.30 -7.85 -0.48
CA LEU A 42 -14.65 -6.56 0.11
C LEU A 42 -15.88 -6.70 1.03
N PRO A 43 -15.96 -5.91 2.11
CA PRO A 43 -17.04 -5.99 3.09
C PRO A 43 -18.31 -5.28 2.58
N ILE A 44 -18.90 -5.82 1.50
CA ILE A 44 -20.12 -5.31 0.87
C ILE A 44 -21.33 -6.22 1.06
N ALA A 45 -21.12 -7.40 1.61
CA ALA A 45 -22.21 -8.33 1.89
C ALA A 45 -23.17 -7.74 2.94
N ARG A 46 -24.47 -7.90 2.72
CA ARG A 46 -25.50 -7.43 3.68
C ARG A 46 -25.59 -8.29 4.95
N LYS A 47 -25.19 -9.57 4.88
CA LYS A 47 -25.24 -10.54 5.99
C LYS A 47 -23.84 -11.04 6.32
N GLY A 48 -23.52 -11.19 7.61
CA GLY A 48 -22.19 -11.61 8.08
C GLY A 48 -21.14 -10.49 8.14
N ASN A 49 -21.55 -9.23 7.90
CA ASN A 49 -20.66 -8.08 7.80
C ASN A 49 -20.90 -7.04 8.92
N GLU A 50 -21.20 -7.51 10.14
CA GLU A 50 -21.65 -6.65 11.23
C GLU A 50 -20.63 -5.57 11.62
N LYS A 51 -19.33 -5.88 11.48
CA LYS A 51 -18.23 -4.93 11.75
C LYS A 51 -18.25 -3.70 10.83
N TRP A 52 -18.92 -3.79 9.67
CA TRP A 52 -19.00 -2.71 8.68
C TRP A 52 -20.39 -2.09 8.55
N LYS A 53 -21.34 -2.48 9.42
CA LYS A 53 -22.74 -2.02 9.38
C LYS A 53 -22.89 -0.50 9.28
N TYR A 54 -21.96 0.25 9.88
CA TYR A 54 -22.00 1.72 9.96
C TYR A 54 -20.94 2.41 9.09
N THR A 55 -20.22 1.67 8.26
CA THR A 55 -19.18 2.20 7.38
C THR A 55 -19.60 2.02 5.93
N ASN A 56 -19.99 3.12 5.28
CA ASN A 56 -20.32 3.09 3.86
C ASN A 56 -19.05 2.99 3.01
N VAL A 57 -18.83 1.84 2.38
CA VAL A 57 -17.68 1.57 1.51
C VAL A 57 -17.91 1.92 0.04
N ASN A 58 -19.15 2.23 -0.37
CA ASN A 58 -19.49 2.53 -1.77
C ASN A 58 -18.61 3.66 -2.37
N PRO A 59 -18.30 4.76 -1.66
CA PRO A 59 -17.44 5.82 -2.21
C PRO A 59 -16.05 5.32 -2.62
N VAL A 60 -15.55 4.26 -1.98
CA VAL A 60 -14.30 3.64 -2.41
C VAL A 60 -14.54 2.82 -3.67
N LEU A 61 -15.58 2.00 -3.71
CA LEU A 61 -15.81 1.01 -4.78
C LEU A 61 -16.29 1.61 -6.10
N ASP A 62 -17.03 2.70 -6.03
CA ASP A 62 -17.64 3.35 -7.20
C ASP A 62 -16.59 4.14 -8.02
N ASN A 63 -15.36 4.26 -7.50
CA ASN A 63 -14.28 5.01 -8.12
C ASN A 63 -13.20 4.11 -8.72
N SER A 64 -12.58 4.62 -9.79
CA SER A 64 -11.42 3.98 -10.41
C SER A 64 -10.12 4.60 -9.92
N TYR A 65 -9.27 3.77 -9.32
CA TYR A 65 -7.93 4.18 -8.88
C TYR A 65 -6.85 3.74 -9.85
N ARG A 66 -5.73 4.45 -9.80
CA ARG A 66 -4.47 4.07 -10.43
C ARG A 66 -3.33 4.51 -9.52
N ILE A 67 -2.25 3.73 -9.49
CA ILE A 67 -1.01 4.17 -8.86
C ILE A 67 -0.41 5.27 -9.74
N ARG A 68 -0.07 6.41 -9.13
CA ARG A 68 0.61 7.50 -9.83
C ARG A 68 2.08 7.11 -10.02
N GLU A 69 2.52 7.01 -11.28
CA GLU A 69 3.88 6.60 -11.62
C GLU A 69 4.91 7.74 -11.49
N SER A 70 4.47 9.01 -11.56
CA SER A 70 5.36 10.17 -11.43
C SER A 70 5.73 10.46 -9.97
N SER A 71 7.03 10.71 -9.73
CA SER A 71 7.48 11.21 -8.43
C SER A 71 6.86 12.58 -8.18
N ILE A 72 6.36 12.76 -6.95
CA ILE A 72 5.87 14.05 -6.44
C ILE A 72 6.87 14.64 -5.43
N GLU A 73 8.06 14.06 -5.29
CA GLU A 73 9.06 14.49 -4.29
C GLU A 73 9.42 15.97 -4.45
N GLY A 74 9.54 16.46 -5.68
CA GLY A 74 9.79 17.89 -5.96
C GLY A 74 8.64 18.84 -5.58
N ASP A 75 7.41 18.34 -5.49
CA ASP A 75 6.22 19.12 -5.16
C ASP A 75 5.92 19.12 -3.65
N ILE A 76 6.47 18.17 -2.90
CA ILE A 76 6.22 18.04 -1.46
C ILE A 76 7.23 18.87 -0.69
N LYS A 77 6.74 19.83 0.10
CA LYS A 77 7.56 20.49 1.12
C LYS A 77 7.30 19.82 2.46
N VAL A 78 8.11 18.83 2.84
CA VAL A 78 7.94 18.06 4.10
C VAL A 78 7.88 18.98 5.33
N GLN A 79 8.62 20.09 5.32
CA GLN A 79 8.56 21.12 6.35
C GLN A 79 7.17 21.74 6.57
N ASN A 80 6.30 21.69 5.56
CA ASN A 80 4.92 22.18 5.64
C ASN A 80 3.94 21.14 6.21
N LEU A 81 4.36 19.88 6.38
CA LEU A 81 3.50 18.80 6.88
C LEU A 81 3.31 18.82 8.40
N GLY A 82 3.93 19.77 9.10
CA GLY A 82 3.76 19.94 10.56
C GLY A 82 4.34 18.79 11.40
N VAL A 83 5.09 17.87 10.79
CA VAL A 83 5.78 16.79 11.52
C VAL A 83 6.97 17.41 12.24
N THR A 84 6.80 17.73 13.52
CA THR A 84 7.88 18.22 14.38
C THR A 84 8.94 17.14 14.52
N THR A 85 10.12 17.38 13.96
CA THR A 85 11.26 16.47 14.08
C THR A 85 11.84 16.56 15.49
N THR A 86 11.41 15.66 16.37
CA THR A 86 11.97 15.52 17.74
C THR A 86 12.96 14.36 17.86
N GLY A 87 13.27 13.67 16.76
CA GLY A 87 14.12 12.48 16.75
C GLY A 87 15.29 12.56 15.75
N ASN A 88 16.30 11.72 16.00
CA ASN A 88 17.52 11.61 15.19
C ASN A 88 17.31 10.87 13.85
N VAL A 89 16.14 10.28 13.65
CA VAL A 89 15.78 9.48 12.47
C VAL A 89 14.47 9.99 11.90
N LYS A 90 14.42 10.17 10.58
CA LYS A 90 13.20 10.48 9.85
C LYS A 90 13.12 9.62 8.60
N LEU A 91 12.05 8.82 8.52
CA LEU A 91 11.70 8.04 7.33
C LEU A 91 10.53 8.70 6.61
N VAL A 92 10.72 8.98 5.32
CA VAL A 92 9.69 9.59 4.48
C VAL A 92 9.30 8.59 3.39
N VAL A 93 8.02 8.21 3.37
CA VAL A 93 7.45 7.32 2.36
C VAL A 93 6.39 8.08 1.58
N ILE A 94 6.57 8.17 0.26
CA ILE A 94 5.70 8.94 -0.64
C ILE A 94 5.12 7.99 -1.67
N ASN A 95 3.78 7.93 -1.76
CA ASN A 95 3.06 7.00 -2.63
C ASN A 95 3.57 5.55 -2.55
N GLY A 96 3.93 5.11 -1.34
CA GLY A 96 4.44 3.77 -1.08
C GLY A 96 5.92 3.53 -1.39
N LYS A 97 6.68 4.55 -1.84
CA LYS A 97 8.14 4.46 -2.08
C LYS A 97 8.92 5.21 -0.99
N LEU A 98 10.05 4.63 -0.55
CA LEU A 98 10.96 5.29 0.39
C LEU A 98 11.71 6.43 -0.32
N SER A 99 11.60 7.66 0.19
CA SER A 99 12.34 8.80 -0.33
C SER A 99 13.68 8.93 0.39
N LYS A 100 14.77 8.57 -0.30
CA LYS A 100 16.14 8.69 0.25
C LYS A 100 16.55 10.15 0.45
N GLU A 101 16.08 11.05 -0.41
CA GLU A 101 16.37 12.48 -0.35
C GLU A 101 15.72 13.16 0.86
N MET A 102 14.47 12.79 1.16
CA MET A 102 13.70 13.44 2.22
C MET A 102 13.86 12.76 3.58
N SER A 103 14.37 11.53 3.61
CA SER A 103 14.71 10.80 4.84
C SER A 103 16.09 11.22 5.35
N TYR A 104 16.32 11.12 6.67
CA TYR A 104 17.63 11.36 7.26
C TYR A 104 17.84 10.50 8.50
N GLY A 105 19.11 10.31 8.89
CA GLY A 105 19.46 9.53 10.07
C GLY A 105 19.10 8.05 9.96
N VAL A 106 18.87 7.58 8.74
CA VAL A 106 18.54 6.18 8.43
C VAL A 106 19.78 5.30 8.34
N ASP A 107 20.94 5.92 8.06
CA ASP A 107 22.23 5.25 8.03
C ASP A 107 22.80 5.16 9.45
N ASN A 108 23.30 3.98 9.82
CA ASN A 108 24.04 3.72 11.05
C ASN A 108 23.26 3.90 12.37
N ILE A 109 21.97 3.53 12.39
CA ILE A 109 21.24 3.41 13.66
C ILE A 109 21.75 2.15 14.39
N PRO A 110 22.32 2.25 15.61
CA PRO A 110 22.86 1.08 16.31
C PRO A 110 21.80 0.00 16.52
N GLY A 111 22.07 -1.20 16.02
CA GLY A 111 21.16 -2.34 16.14
C GLY A 111 19.92 -2.32 15.23
N ILE A 112 19.80 -1.33 14.33
CA ILE A 112 18.66 -1.22 13.41
C ILE A 112 19.16 -1.19 11.96
N HIS A 113 18.63 -2.10 11.15
CA HIS A 113 18.85 -2.12 9.70
C HIS A 113 17.56 -1.73 9.00
N VAL A 114 17.62 -0.70 8.15
CA VAL A 114 16.50 -0.24 7.34
C VAL A 114 16.75 -0.62 5.90
N THR A 115 15.80 -1.34 5.29
CA THR A 115 15.85 -1.71 3.88
C THR A 115 14.49 -1.44 3.22
N SER A 116 14.53 -1.10 1.94
CA SER A 116 13.34 -0.95 1.11
C SER A 116 12.97 -2.32 0.54
N LEU A 117 11.70 -2.70 0.65
CA LEU A 117 11.18 -3.90 -0.01
C LEU A 117 11.05 -3.73 -1.55
N GLN A 118 11.41 -2.56 -2.07
CA GLN A 118 11.48 -2.27 -3.51
C GLN A 118 12.90 -2.42 -4.08
N ASP A 119 13.93 -2.45 -3.21
CA ASP A 119 15.33 -2.55 -3.59
C ASP A 119 15.76 -4.03 -3.76
#